data_AF-A0A7S1ZG20-F1
#
_entry.id   AF-A0A7S1ZG20-F1
#
_cell.length_a   1.000
_cell.length_b   1.000
_cell.length_c   1.000
_cell.angle_alpha   90.00
_cell.angle_beta   90.00
_cell.angle_gamma   90.00
#
_symmetry.space_group_name_H-M   'P 1'
#
loop_
_entity.id
_entity.type
_entity.pdbx_description
1 polymer ?
#
loop_
_entity_poly.entity_id
_entity_poly.type
_entity_poly.pdbx_seq_one_letter_code
_entity_poly.pdbx_strand_id
1 'polypeptide(L)'
;TDPDYVPAPASEATASEDHAETDAENPKIDGADFPSSFARDSSKAARRTLCPKSYNARRRMTAAAAVGGFLAAFGLATLALGGRRGHLPKKGGGGDSVPFVPFGYEGRTVRPDASVATALTSGLNAMAHSGRTLSIATWNIAAINNNPFEYWITYPEDPEYERLMIAIEKFLEEPGELDVAVKDVFTDDMFNKLEKDMDGAGWDPGHLVRKYWEDDFQGRKIVSGFLKDAKLGSKRLASMPDRVTNTINVADRDEPVCRPTVINMYDGDLSSVGSWWEQWERFMFHDPVSIKGSDGAVKTMPVYQLLL
;
A
#
# COMPACT_ATOMS: atom_id res chain seq x y z
N THR A 1 -35.59 42.91 23.04
CA THR A 1 -36.46 42.21 24.00
C THR A 1 -37.88 42.52 23.61
N ASP A 2 -38.52 41.57 22.95
CA ASP A 2 -39.87 41.69 22.40
C ASP A 2 -40.90 41.41 23.52
N PRO A 3 -41.84 42.33 23.81
CA PRO A 3 -42.74 42.21 24.95
C PRO A 3 -43.92 41.25 24.78
N ASP A 4 -44.11 40.63 23.60
CA ASP A 4 -45.34 39.86 23.29
C ASP A 4 -45.12 38.35 23.04
N TYR A 5 -44.06 37.74 23.59
CA TYR A 5 -43.88 36.29 23.51
C TYR A 5 -44.69 35.55 24.59
N VAL A 6 -45.77 34.89 24.17
CA VAL A 6 -46.56 33.95 24.98
C VAL A 6 -46.13 32.51 24.64
N PRO A 7 -45.61 31.71 25.60
CA PRO A 7 -45.25 30.32 25.32
C PRO A 7 -46.49 29.43 25.22
N ALA A 8 -46.52 28.57 24.21
CA ALA A 8 -47.58 27.57 24.02
C ALA A 8 -47.47 26.44 25.07
N PRO A 9 -48.60 25.81 25.47
CA PRO A 9 -48.61 24.78 26.49
C PRO A 9 -48.01 23.45 25.99
N ALA A 10 -47.28 22.79 26.88
CA ALA A 10 -46.71 21.46 26.67
C ALA A 10 -47.83 20.42 26.47
N SER A 11 -47.81 19.72 25.34
CA SER A 11 -48.60 18.51 25.13
C SER A 11 -47.71 17.29 25.32
N GLU A 12 -48.01 16.53 26.37
CA GLU A 12 -47.58 15.14 26.55
C GLU A 12 -48.06 14.32 25.34
N ALA A 13 -47.12 13.65 24.67
CA ALA A 13 -47.41 12.58 23.73
C ALA A 13 -46.52 11.39 24.07
N THR A 14 -47.11 10.47 24.82
CA THR A 14 -46.68 9.08 24.94
C THR A 14 -46.84 8.40 23.58
N ALA A 15 -45.75 7.89 23.02
CA ALA A 15 -45.78 6.86 21.99
C ALA A 15 -44.54 5.98 22.14
N SER A 16 -44.78 4.80 22.72
CA SER A 16 -43.90 3.64 22.65
C SER A 16 -43.90 3.13 21.20
N GLU A 17 -42.77 3.27 20.51
CA GLU A 17 -42.49 2.49 19.31
C GLU A 17 -41.58 1.34 19.71
N ASP A 18 -42.20 0.18 19.88
CA ASP A 18 -41.57 -1.13 19.92
C ASP A 18 -40.89 -1.40 18.57
N HIS A 19 -39.59 -1.18 18.49
CA HIS A 19 -38.77 -1.85 17.49
C HIS A 19 -38.47 -3.26 17.99
N ALA A 20 -39.40 -4.18 17.71
CA ALA A 20 -39.14 -5.60 17.70
C ALA A 20 -38.20 -5.91 16.52
N GLU A 21 -36.90 -5.84 16.78
CA GLU A 21 -35.89 -6.44 15.92
C GLU A 21 -36.05 -7.96 16.05
N THR A 22 -36.61 -8.58 15.00
CA THR A 22 -36.74 -10.03 14.92
C THR A 22 -35.34 -10.62 14.85
N ASP A 23 -34.94 -11.31 15.91
CA ASP A 23 -33.81 -12.23 15.97
C ASP A 23 -33.95 -13.27 14.86
N ALA A 24 -33.36 -12.98 13.70
CA ALA A 24 -33.04 -14.01 12.73
C ALA A 24 -31.90 -14.84 13.35
N GLU A 25 -32.27 -16.00 13.89
CA GLU A 25 -31.35 -17.05 14.33
C GLU A 25 -30.28 -17.26 13.26
N ASN A 26 -29.09 -16.72 13.54
CA ASN A 26 -27.91 -16.99 12.75
C ASN A 26 -27.57 -18.47 13.01
N PRO A 27 -27.51 -19.34 11.97
CA PRO A 27 -27.25 -20.75 12.20
C PRO A 27 -25.94 -20.90 12.95
N LYS A 28 -25.97 -21.65 14.05
CA LYS A 28 -24.78 -22.10 14.78
C LYS A 28 -23.84 -22.75 13.76
N ILE A 29 -22.75 -22.05 13.43
CA ILE A 29 -21.60 -22.67 12.77
C ILE A 29 -20.87 -23.42 13.88
N ASP A 30 -21.35 -24.63 14.15
CA ASP A 30 -20.64 -25.57 15.01
C ASP A 30 -19.32 -25.96 14.31
N GLY A 31 -18.19 -25.63 14.95
CA GLY A 31 -16.94 -26.38 14.83
C GLY A 31 -16.31 -26.51 13.45
N ALA A 32 -16.29 -25.44 12.64
CA ALA A 32 -15.36 -25.42 11.50
C ALA A 32 -13.95 -25.14 12.03
N ASP A 33 -13.19 -26.21 12.27
CA ASP A 33 -11.74 -26.17 12.43
C ASP A 33 -11.16 -25.24 11.36
N PHE A 34 -10.39 -24.25 11.82
CA PHE A 34 -9.60 -23.41 10.95
C PHE A 34 -8.74 -24.35 10.09
N PRO A 35 -8.82 -24.33 8.74
CA PRO A 35 -7.95 -25.17 7.94
C PRO A 35 -6.51 -24.74 8.26
N SER A 36 -5.70 -25.67 8.77
CA SER A 36 -4.28 -25.50 9.11
C SER A 36 -3.43 -25.29 7.85
N SER A 37 -3.78 -24.30 7.04
CA SER A 37 -3.02 -23.87 5.87
C SER A 37 -1.62 -23.35 6.24
N PHE A 38 -1.36 -23.16 7.55
CA PHE A 38 -0.04 -22.90 8.14
C PHE A 38 0.75 -24.16 8.52
N ALA A 39 0.13 -25.35 8.60
CA ALA A 39 0.87 -26.57 8.92
C ALA A 39 1.73 -27.01 7.71
N ARG A 40 2.97 -26.54 7.63
CA ARG A 40 3.97 -27.12 6.73
C ARG A 40 4.26 -28.55 7.15
N ASP A 41 3.98 -29.51 6.26
CA ASP A 41 4.56 -30.85 6.32
C ASP A 41 6.09 -30.72 6.20
N SER A 42 6.77 -30.79 7.34
CA SER A 42 8.24 -30.66 7.45
C SER A 42 9.00 -31.74 6.66
N SER A 43 8.30 -32.77 6.14
CA SER A 43 8.89 -33.81 5.31
C SER A 43 8.95 -33.49 3.81
N LYS A 44 8.37 -32.37 3.33
CA LYS A 44 8.26 -32.04 1.89
C LYS A 44 8.82 -30.66 1.51
N ALA A 45 10.00 -30.29 1.99
CA ALA A 45 10.74 -29.14 1.46
C ALA A 45 11.36 -29.45 0.08
N ALA A 46 10.56 -29.43 -0.98
CA ALA A 46 11.07 -29.49 -2.34
C ALA A 46 11.73 -28.15 -2.72
N ARG A 47 13.06 -28.17 -2.88
CA ARG A 47 13.90 -27.03 -3.27
C ARG A 47 13.40 -26.43 -4.60
N ARG A 48 12.88 -25.21 -4.56
CA ARG A 48 12.78 -24.32 -5.72
C ARG A 48 13.86 -23.25 -5.60
N THR A 49 14.97 -23.46 -6.30
CA THR A 49 16.04 -22.47 -6.44
C THR A 49 15.65 -21.49 -7.54
N LEU A 50 15.49 -20.21 -7.21
CA LEU A 50 15.36 -19.12 -8.18
C LEU A 50 16.59 -18.21 -8.13
N CYS A 51 16.96 -17.72 -9.31
CA CYS A 51 18.24 -17.12 -9.68
C CYS A 51 18.54 -15.78 -8.96
N PRO A 52 19.73 -15.58 -8.35
CA PRO A 52 20.03 -14.41 -7.52
C PRO A 52 20.74 -13.33 -8.34
N LYS A 53 20.00 -12.49 -9.08
CA LYS A 53 20.59 -11.30 -9.73
C LYS A 53 19.65 -10.09 -9.72
N SER A 54 19.39 -9.54 -8.55
CA SER A 54 18.94 -8.13 -8.43
C SER A 54 18.97 -7.56 -7.00
N TYR A 55 19.07 -8.40 -5.96
CA TYR A 55 18.95 -7.91 -4.57
C TYR A 55 20.26 -7.31 -3.98
N ASN A 56 21.43 -7.60 -4.56
CA ASN A 56 22.74 -7.24 -3.97
C ASN A 56 23.32 -5.88 -4.41
N ALA A 57 22.64 -5.11 -5.27
CA ALA A 57 23.23 -3.87 -5.82
C ALA A 57 23.17 -2.66 -4.87
N ARG A 58 22.18 -2.56 -3.97
CA ARG A 58 22.02 -1.39 -3.07
C ARG A 58 22.78 -1.49 -1.76
N ARG A 59 23.02 -2.70 -1.24
CA ARG A 59 23.76 -2.90 0.03
C ARG A 59 25.28 -2.67 -0.09
N ARG A 60 25.83 -2.63 -1.31
CA ARG A 60 27.25 -2.35 -1.55
C ARG A 60 27.59 -0.86 -1.71
N MET A 61 26.59 0.02 -1.83
CA MET A 61 26.86 1.47 -1.99
C MET A 61 26.97 2.25 -0.67
N THR A 62 26.54 1.68 0.47
CA THR A 62 26.70 2.33 1.79
C THR A 62 28.00 1.96 2.52
N ALA A 63 28.78 1.00 2.00
CA ALA A 63 30.04 0.56 2.60
C ALA A 63 31.31 1.04 1.85
N ALA A 64 31.16 1.82 0.76
CA ALA A 64 32.27 2.22 -0.11
C ALA A 64 32.35 3.75 -0.33
N ALA A 65 31.92 4.55 0.63
CA ALA A 65 32.06 6.02 0.62
C ALA A 65 32.92 6.54 1.79
N ALA A 66 33.94 5.76 2.16
CA ALA A 66 35.13 6.24 2.84
C ALA A 66 36.33 5.71 2.03
N VAL A 67 37.25 6.61 1.66
CA VAL A 67 38.50 6.41 0.87
C VAL A 67 38.42 6.78 -0.62
N GLY A 68 38.88 8.02 -0.92
CA GLY A 68 39.52 8.46 -2.19
C GLY A 68 38.55 8.83 -3.33
N GLY A 69 38.60 9.99 -3.98
CA GLY A 69 39.66 10.97 -4.19
C GLY A 69 39.65 11.40 -5.67
N PHE A 70 39.23 12.65 -5.93
CA PHE A 70 39.55 13.55 -7.05
C PHE A 70 40.14 13.00 -8.37
N LEU A 71 39.53 13.35 -9.53
CA LEU A 71 40.13 14.20 -10.59
C LEU A 71 39.24 14.43 -11.85
N ALA A 72 39.19 15.70 -12.25
CA ALA A 72 39.20 16.32 -13.60
C ALA A 72 38.17 15.88 -14.67
N ALA A 73 37.25 16.73 -15.17
CA ALA A 73 37.35 18.02 -15.89
C ALA A 73 37.44 17.91 -17.44
N PHE A 74 36.84 18.92 -18.10
CA PHE A 74 36.77 19.26 -19.55
C PHE A 74 35.62 18.63 -20.36
N GLY A 75 34.89 19.36 -21.22
CA GLY A 75 35.03 20.75 -21.67
C GLY A 75 33.90 21.15 -22.65
N LEU A 76 33.74 22.47 -22.81
CA LEU A 76 32.83 23.21 -23.69
C LEU A 76 32.87 22.78 -25.17
N ALA A 77 31.77 22.97 -25.92
CA ALA A 77 31.67 24.05 -26.92
C ALA A 77 30.36 24.03 -27.75
N THR A 78 30.07 25.22 -28.25
CA THR A 78 28.86 25.82 -28.81
C THR A 78 28.70 25.64 -30.34
N LEU A 79 27.57 26.15 -30.88
CA LEU A 79 27.26 26.55 -32.29
C LEU A 79 26.77 25.43 -33.24
N ALA A 80 25.80 25.60 -34.16
CA ALA A 80 25.21 26.80 -34.78
C ALA A 80 23.79 26.54 -35.35
N LEU A 81 23.10 27.65 -35.64
CA LEU A 81 21.85 27.80 -36.40
C LEU A 81 21.90 27.23 -37.84
N GLY A 82 20.73 26.88 -38.37
CA GLY A 82 20.53 26.79 -39.83
C GLY A 82 19.21 26.14 -40.24
N GLY A 83 18.21 26.94 -40.58
CA GLY A 83 16.91 26.45 -41.04
C GLY A 83 16.90 25.95 -42.50
N ARG A 84 15.85 25.20 -42.86
CA ARG A 84 15.31 25.17 -44.23
C ARG A 84 13.86 24.69 -44.24
N ARG A 85 13.00 25.49 -44.86
CA ARG A 85 11.66 25.15 -45.38
C ARG A 85 11.79 24.10 -46.49
N GLY A 86 10.78 23.24 -46.64
CA GLY A 86 10.57 22.54 -47.91
C GLY A 86 9.58 21.38 -47.90
N HIS A 87 8.36 21.66 -48.35
CA HIS A 87 7.49 20.79 -49.16
C HIS A 87 6.91 19.47 -48.59
N LEU A 88 5.59 19.50 -48.42
CA LEU A 88 4.69 18.34 -48.49
C LEU A 88 4.73 17.69 -49.88
N PRO A 89 4.51 16.37 -49.95
CA PRO A 89 3.65 15.86 -51.01
C PRO A 89 2.48 14.99 -50.51
N LYS A 90 1.50 14.96 -51.41
CA LYS A 90 0.13 14.44 -51.42
C LYS A 90 -0.08 12.99 -50.93
N LYS A 91 -1.32 12.80 -50.45
CA LYS A 91 -2.11 11.56 -50.33
C LYS A 91 -1.94 10.59 -51.52
N GLY A 92 -1.92 9.30 -51.20
CA GLY A 92 -2.26 8.21 -52.12
C GLY A 92 -2.35 6.85 -51.44
N GLY A 93 -3.57 6.40 -51.13
CA GLY A 93 -4.05 5.02 -51.31
C GLY A 93 -3.49 3.86 -50.47
N GLY A 94 -4.36 3.29 -49.63
CA GLY A 94 -4.60 1.83 -49.61
C GLY A 94 -3.74 0.98 -48.68
N GLY A 95 -4.32 0.61 -47.53
CA GLY A 95 -3.82 -0.44 -46.66
C GLY A 95 -4.25 -0.19 -45.22
N ASP A 96 -5.39 -0.74 -44.81
CA ASP A 96 -5.89 -0.69 -43.44
C ASP A 96 -4.89 -1.38 -42.51
N SER A 97 -3.97 -0.57 -41.96
CA SER A 97 -3.23 -0.89 -40.76
C SER A 97 -3.98 -0.22 -39.63
N VAL A 98 -4.54 -1.04 -38.75
CA VAL A 98 -5.19 -0.57 -37.52
C VAL A 98 -4.15 0.25 -36.75
N PRO A 99 -4.40 1.53 -36.42
CA PRO A 99 -3.44 2.30 -35.66
C PRO A 99 -3.26 1.64 -34.29
N PHE A 100 -2.01 1.33 -33.96
CA PHE A 100 -1.62 0.96 -32.60
C PHE A 100 -1.99 2.11 -31.68
N VAL A 101 -3.03 1.93 -30.88
CA VAL A 101 -3.37 2.82 -29.78
C VAL A 101 -2.47 2.38 -28.62
N PRO A 102 -1.44 3.17 -28.22
CA PRO A 102 -0.67 2.82 -27.04
C PRO A 102 -1.61 2.84 -25.83
N PHE A 103 -1.68 1.72 -25.11
CA PHE A 103 -2.33 1.65 -23.81
C PHE A 103 -1.69 2.71 -22.90
N GLY A 104 -2.48 3.72 -22.53
CA GLY A 104 -2.10 4.80 -21.65
C GLY A 104 -1.94 4.29 -20.21
N TYR A 105 -0.70 4.03 -19.80
CA TYR A 105 -0.30 4.24 -18.42
C TYR A 105 0.23 5.68 -18.34
N GLU A 106 -0.67 6.63 -18.12
CA GLU A 106 -0.34 8.05 -18.07
C GLU A 106 0.38 8.36 -16.75
N GLY A 107 1.72 8.32 -16.80
CA GLY A 107 2.56 8.74 -15.68
C GLY A 107 3.96 9.15 -16.12
N ARG A 108 4.61 8.34 -16.96
CA ARG A 108 5.80 8.71 -17.72
C ARG A 108 5.73 7.92 -19.02
N THR A 109 5.43 8.56 -20.15
CA THR A 109 5.75 7.95 -21.44
C THR A 109 7.27 7.93 -21.50
N VAL A 110 7.88 6.79 -21.15
CA VAL A 110 9.28 6.54 -21.52
C VAL A 110 9.27 6.53 -23.03
N ARG A 111 9.63 7.66 -23.65
CA ARG A 111 9.89 7.67 -25.08
C ARG A 111 11.09 6.75 -25.24
N PRO A 112 10.94 5.60 -25.94
CA PRO A 112 12.10 4.79 -26.24
C PRO A 112 13.10 5.69 -26.95
N ASP A 113 14.36 5.58 -26.55
CA ASP A 113 15.45 6.29 -27.22
C ASP A 113 15.29 6.13 -28.74
N ALA A 114 15.56 7.20 -29.50
CA ALA A 114 15.30 7.20 -30.94
C ALA A 114 16.04 6.05 -31.66
N SER A 115 17.20 5.62 -31.15
CA SER A 115 17.91 4.45 -31.67
C SER A 115 17.20 3.14 -31.33
N VAL A 116 16.63 3.02 -30.12
CA VAL A 116 15.83 1.85 -29.71
C VAL A 116 14.53 1.76 -30.53
N ALA A 117 13.84 2.88 -30.73
CA ALA A 117 12.65 2.93 -31.57
C ALA A 117 12.97 2.52 -33.02
N THR A 118 14.06 3.05 -33.59
CA THR A 118 14.53 2.70 -34.94
C THR A 118 14.89 1.23 -35.03
N ALA A 119 15.66 0.70 -34.09
CA ALA A 119 16.05 -0.71 -34.05
C ALA A 119 14.85 -1.64 -33.90
N LEU A 120 13.86 -1.26 -33.09
CA LEU A 120 12.60 -1.99 -32.94
C LEU A 120 11.84 -2.05 -34.27
N THR A 121 11.68 -0.92 -34.97
CA THR A 121 11.00 -0.87 -36.28
C THR A 121 11.74 -1.69 -37.33
N SER A 122 13.07 -1.57 -37.41
CA SER A 122 13.88 -2.39 -38.33
C SER A 122 13.78 -3.88 -38.02
N GLY A 123 13.81 -4.26 -36.73
CA GLY A 123 13.64 -5.64 -36.27
C GLY A 123 12.26 -6.21 -36.58
N LEU A 124 11.19 -5.46 -36.31
CA LEU A 124 9.81 -5.85 -36.62
C LEU A 124 9.60 -6.04 -38.13
N ASN A 125 10.14 -5.13 -38.95
CA ASN A 125 10.10 -5.26 -40.41
C ASN A 125 10.84 -6.51 -40.88
N ALA A 126 12.04 -6.78 -40.37
CA ALA A 126 12.79 -7.99 -40.71
C ALA A 126 12.07 -9.27 -40.28
N MET A 127 11.43 -9.28 -39.10
CA MET A 127 10.61 -10.40 -38.64
C MET A 127 9.42 -10.66 -39.56
N ALA A 128 8.69 -9.60 -39.93
CA ALA A 128 7.56 -9.68 -40.86
C ALA A 128 7.99 -10.24 -42.24
N HIS A 129 9.11 -9.76 -42.80
CA HIS A 129 9.65 -10.26 -44.07
C HIS A 129 10.10 -11.72 -43.99
N SER A 130 10.55 -12.16 -42.82
CA SER A 130 10.97 -13.55 -42.60
C SER A 130 9.81 -14.52 -42.31
N GLY A 131 8.57 -14.04 -42.26
CA GLY A 131 7.40 -14.84 -41.89
C GLY A 131 7.42 -15.33 -40.43
N ARG A 132 8.23 -14.70 -39.57
CA ARG A 132 8.38 -15.07 -38.16
C ARG A 132 7.42 -14.25 -37.31
N THR A 133 6.72 -14.91 -36.40
CA THR A 133 5.83 -14.27 -35.42
C THR A 133 6.55 -14.10 -34.09
N LEU A 134 6.46 -12.90 -33.49
CA LEU A 134 6.90 -12.64 -32.13
C LEU A 134 5.68 -12.57 -31.22
N SER A 135 5.60 -13.47 -30.25
CA SER A 135 4.61 -13.41 -29.18
C SER A 135 5.25 -12.81 -27.94
N ILE A 136 4.78 -11.63 -27.54
CA ILE A 136 5.20 -10.96 -26.30
C ILE A 136 4.08 -11.14 -25.27
N ALA A 137 4.42 -11.72 -24.13
CA ALA A 137 3.55 -11.73 -22.96
C ALA A 137 4.15 -10.77 -21.92
N THR A 138 3.34 -9.84 -21.44
CA THR A 138 3.67 -9.04 -20.25
C THR A 138 2.80 -9.53 -19.11
N TRP A 139 3.42 -9.95 -18.01
CA TRP A 139 2.67 -10.36 -16.83
C TRP A 139 3.03 -9.41 -15.69
N ASN A 140 2.02 -8.83 -15.05
CA ASN A 140 2.21 -8.16 -13.77
C ASN A 140 2.43 -9.22 -12.69
N ILE A 141 3.69 -9.46 -12.34
CA ILE A 141 4.11 -10.36 -11.24
C ILE A 141 4.09 -9.61 -9.89
N ALA A 142 3.61 -8.36 -9.84
CA ALA A 142 3.35 -7.74 -8.55
C ALA A 142 2.19 -8.48 -7.88
N ALA A 143 2.51 -9.27 -6.85
CA ALA A 143 1.49 -9.71 -5.92
C ALA A 143 0.80 -8.45 -5.38
N ILE A 144 -0.53 -8.43 -5.42
CA ILE A 144 -1.35 -7.38 -4.80
C ILE A 144 -1.03 -7.26 -3.30
N ASN A 145 -0.43 -8.32 -2.74
CA ASN A 145 0.00 -8.41 -1.38
C ASN A 145 1.53 -8.29 -1.26
N ASN A 146 1.97 -7.27 -0.54
CA ASN A 146 3.37 -7.06 -0.17
C ASN A 146 3.65 -7.38 1.30
N ASN A 147 2.69 -7.97 2.02
CA ASN A 147 2.87 -8.44 3.37
C ASN A 147 3.74 -9.72 3.37
N PRO A 148 5.00 -9.66 3.84
CA PRO A 148 5.87 -10.82 3.84
C PRO A 148 5.38 -11.93 4.77
N PHE A 149 4.47 -11.65 5.72
CA PHE A 149 3.97 -12.64 6.66
C PHE A 149 2.87 -13.54 6.09
N GLU A 150 2.22 -13.16 4.99
CA GLU A 150 1.18 -14.01 4.38
C GLU A 150 1.80 -15.10 3.50
N TYR A 151 2.85 -14.77 2.75
CA TYR A 151 3.55 -15.68 1.85
C TYR A 151 5.06 -15.46 1.93
N TRP A 152 5.71 -16.12 2.90
CA TRP A 152 7.17 -16.07 3.01
C TRP A 152 7.82 -17.29 2.36
N ILE A 153 8.91 -17.05 1.62
CA ILE A 153 9.74 -18.07 0.98
C ILE A 153 11.02 -18.31 1.78
N THR A 154 11.62 -19.49 1.66
CA THR A 154 12.92 -19.75 2.28
C THR A 154 14.04 -19.14 1.41
N TYR A 155 14.99 -18.49 2.08
CA TYR A 155 16.20 -17.96 1.45
C TYR A 155 17.41 -18.65 2.08
N PRO A 156 17.98 -19.68 1.44
CA PRO A 156 19.13 -20.41 1.98
C PRO A 156 20.33 -19.53 2.31
N GLU A 157 20.46 -18.39 1.62
CA GLU A 157 21.52 -17.41 1.81
C GLU A 157 21.27 -16.45 2.99
N ASP A 158 20.07 -16.46 3.59
CA ASP A 158 19.67 -15.58 4.71
C ASP A 158 18.95 -16.38 5.81
N PRO A 159 19.70 -17.10 6.66
CA PRO A 159 19.12 -17.88 7.76
C PRO A 159 18.44 -17.00 8.83
N GLU A 160 18.80 -15.73 8.93
CA GLU A 160 18.22 -14.80 9.90
C GLU A 160 16.80 -14.41 9.50
N TYR A 161 16.56 -14.20 8.20
CA TYR A 161 15.22 -14.01 7.64
C TYR A 161 14.32 -15.22 7.92
N GLU A 162 14.81 -16.44 7.66
CA GLU A 162 14.02 -17.65 7.91
C GLU A 162 13.68 -17.81 9.39
N ARG A 163 14.65 -17.55 10.28
CA ARG A 163 14.41 -17.56 11.73
C ARG A 163 13.35 -16.54 12.15
N LEU A 164 13.39 -15.33 11.59
CA LEU A 164 12.38 -14.29 11.86
C LEU A 164 10.98 -14.75 11.44
N MET A 165 10.83 -15.28 10.23
CA MET A 165 9.52 -15.72 9.73
C MET A 165 8.94 -16.88 10.54
N ILE A 166 9.78 -17.87 10.90
CA ILE A 166 9.37 -18.98 11.77
C ILE A 166 8.97 -18.48 13.16
N ALA A 167 9.72 -17.51 13.72
CA ALA A 167 9.41 -16.96 15.03
C ALA A 167 8.06 -16.22 15.03
N ILE A 168 7.75 -15.47 13.97
CA ILE A 168 6.47 -14.78 13.82
C ILE A 168 5.33 -15.78 13.65
N GLU A 169 5.50 -16.78 12.78
CA GLU A 169 4.51 -17.86 12.59
C GLU A 169 4.22 -18.58 13.92
N LYS A 170 5.26 -18.95 14.65
CA LYS A 170 5.12 -19.58 15.97
C LYS A 170 4.41 -18.67 16.97
N PHE A 171 4.74 -17.38 17.01
CA PHE A 171 4.06 -16.43 17.88
C PHE A 171 2.57 -16.29 17.54
N LEU A 172 2.21 -16.25 16.26
CA LEU A 172 0.81 -16.17 15.85
C LEU A 172 0.02 -17.45 16.16
N GLU A 173 0.66 -18.62 16.09
CA GLU A 173 0.01 -19.88 16.43
C GLU A 173 -0.09 -20.14 17.93
N GLU A 174 0.99 -19.91 18.66
CA GLU A 174 1.13 -20.19 20.09
C GLU A 174 1.65 -18.96 20.84
N PRO A 175 0.85 -17.88 20.97
CA PRO A 175 1.32 -16.62 21.55
C PRO A 175 1.58 -16.73 23.07
N GLY A 176 0.90 -17.66 23.76
CA GLY A 176 1.07 -17.89 25.20
C GLY A 176 0.87 -16.61 26.02
N GLU A 177 1.78 -16.35 26.95
CA GLU A 177 1.75 -15.15 27.80
C GLU A 177 2.00 -13.83 27.04
N LEU A 178 2.51 -13.90 25.81
CA LEU A 178 2.70 -12.72 24.96
C LEU A 178 1.39 -12.29 24.27
N ASP A 179 0.31 -13.08 24.38
CA ASP A 179 -1.03 -12.66 23.96
C ASP A 179 -1.63 -11.72 25.02
N VAL A 180 -1.20 -10.47 24.99
CA VAL A 180 -1.63 -9.41 25.92
C VAL A 180 -2.91 -8.72 25.42
N ALA A 181 -3.53 -7.88 26.25
CA ALA A 181 -4.70 -7.12 25.81
C ALA A 181 -4.29 -6.06 24.78
N VAL A 182 -5.20 -5.67 23.88
CA VAL A 182 -4.92 -4.64 22.86
C VAL A 182 -4.45 -3.34 23.52
N LYS A 183 -5.06 -2.93 24.64
CA LYS A 183 -4.65 -1.72 25.36
C LYS A 183 -3.24 -1.75 25.94
N ASP A 184 -2.64 -2.92 26.10
CA ASP A 184 -1.26 -3.05 26.57
C ASP A 184 -0.25 -2.71 25.45
N VAL A 185 -0.69 -2.71 24.19
CA VAL A 185 0.10 -2.36 23.00
C VAL A 185 -0.35 -1.01 22.41
N PHE A 186 -1.65 -0.83 22.23
CA PHE A 186 -2.29 0.40 21.77
C PHE A 186 -3.00 1.07 22.94
N THR A 187 -2.25 1.83 23.73
CA THR A 187 -2.69 2.37 25.02
C THR A 187 -3.84 3.37 24.91
N ASP A 188 -4.54 3.61 26.02
CA ASP A 188 -5.58 4.64 26.10
C ASP A 188 -5.06 6.03 25.71
N ASP A 189 -3.80 6.36 26.02
CA ASP A 189 -3.20 7.62 25.61
C ASP A 189 -3.06 7.73 24.09
N MET A 190 -2.70 6.62 23.42
CA MET A 190 -2.66 6.56 21.95
C MET A 190 -4.06 6.65 21.34
N PHE A 191 -5.04 5.97 21.94
CA PHE A 191 -6.43 6.06 21.52
C PHE A 191 -6.99 7.47 21.66
N ASN A 192 -6.74 8.14 22.79
CA ASN A 192 -7.18 9.52 23.03
C ASN A 192 -6.58 10.52 22.03
N LYS A 193 -5.31 10.32 21.65
CA LYS A 193 -4.67 11.10 20.59
C LYS A 193 -5.32 10.85 19.24
N LEU A 194 -5.53 9.57 18.89
CA LEU A 194 -6.21 9.19 17.64
C LEU A 194 -7.60 9.81 17.55
N GLU A 195 -8.40 9.73 18.62
CA GLU A 195 -9.73 10.33 18.66
C GLU A 195 -9.68 11.83 18.41
N LYS A 196 -8.76 12.55 19.06
CA LYS A 196 -8.57 13.98 18.84
C LYS A 196 -8.18 14.31 17.38
N ASP A 197 -7.32 13.50 16.77
CA ASP A 197 -6.92 13.69 15.37
C ASP A 197 -8.06 13.39 14.40
N MET A 198 -8.88 12.37 14.70
CA MET A 198 -10.11 12.06 13.96
C MET A 198 -11.11 13.21 14.04
N ASP A 199 -11.35 13.76 15.24
CA ASP A 199 -12.19 14.94 15.45
C ASP A 199 -11.67 16.14 14.65
N GLY A 200 -10.35 16.39 14.72
CA GLY A 200 -9.68 17.45 13.96
C GLY A 200 -9.77 17.27 12.44
N ALA A 201 -9.85 16.03 11.97
CA ALA A 201 -10.08 15.67 10.58
C ALA A 201 -11.55 15.83 10.14
N GLY A 202 -12.45 16.15 11.07
CA GLY A 202 -13.90 16.24 10.83
C GLY A 202 -14.56 14.88 10.71
N TRP A 203 -13.91 13.81 11.17
CA TRP A 203 -14.55 12.52 11.36
C TRP A 203 -15.33 12.63 12.67
N ASP A 204 -16.65 12.76 12.58
CA ASP A 204 -17.54 12.68 13.74
C ASP A 204 -18.10 11.26 13.84
N PRO A 205 -17.35 10.30 14.44
CA PRO A 205 -17.90 8.98 14.70
C PRO A 205 -18.98 9.01 15.81
N GLY A 206 -19.27 10.18 16.39
CA GLY A 206 -19.95 10.33 17.67
C GLY A 206 -19.24 9.53 18.77
N HIS A 207 -20.00 9.11 19.78
CA HIS A 207 -19.48 8.27 20.87
C HIS A 207 -19.25 6.80 20.47
N LEU A 208 -19.49 6.42 19.21
CA LEU A 208 -19.48 5.01 18.79
C LEU A 208 -18.08 4.40 18.81
N VAL A 209 -17.07 5.10 18.29
CA VAL A 209 -15.69 4.57 18.22
C VAL A 209 -15.12 4.40 19.64
N ARG A 210 -15.31 5.39 20.50
CA ARG A 210 -14.97 5.29 21.93
C ARG A 210 -15.71 4.15 22.62
N LYS A 211 -17.01 4.03 22.39
CA LYS A 211 -17.80 2.93 22.95
C LYS A 211 -17.26 1.56 22.50
N TYR A 212 -16.94 1.37 21.21
CA TYR A 212 -16.33 0.13 20.74
C TYR A 212 -14.95 -0.14 21.35
N TRP A 213 -14.15 0.90 21.54
CA TRP A 213 -12.88 0.79 22.26
C TRP A 213 -13.12 0.29 23.68
N GLU A 214 -14.01 0.97 24.41
CA GLU A 214 -14.24 0.76 25.83
C GLU A 214 -14.92 -0.59 26.12
N ASP A 215 -15.95 -0.94 25.34
CA ASP A 215 -16.80 -2.11 25.55
C ASP A 215 -16.18 -3.41 25.00
N ASP A 216 -15.28 -3.32 24.01
CA ASP A 216 -14.83 -4.48 23.25
C ASP A 216 -13.32 -4.47 22.96
N PHE A 217 -12.85 -3.57 22.08
CA PHE A 217 -11.53 -3.71 21.46
C PHE A 217 -10.37 -3.65 22.45
N GLN A 218 -10.42 -2.78 23.47
CA GLN A 218 -9.32 -2.59 24.41
C GLN A 218 -8.98 -3.87 25.20
N GLY A 219 -10.00 -4.70 25.47
CA GLY A 219 -9.91 -5.89 26.30
C GLY A 219 -9.58 -7.16 25.52
N ARG A 220 -9.67 -7.13 24.19
CA ARG A 220 -9.33 -8.29 23.35
C ARG A 220 -7.86 -8.63 23.47
N LYS A 221 -7.54 -9.90 23.31
CA LYS A 221 -6.16 -10.37 23.16
C LYS A 221 -5.64 -10.07 21.76
N ILE A 222 -4.41 -9.58 21.62
CA ILE A 222 -3.87 -9.09 20.36
C ILE A 222 -3.84 -10.14 19.24
N VAL A 223 -3.51 -11.39 19.56
CA VAL A 223 -3.47 -12.49 18.58
C VAL A 223 -4.81 -13.23 18.58
N SER A 224 -5.17 -13.88 19.69
CA SER A 224 -6.35 -14.77 19.71
C SER A 224 -7.69 -14.05 19.62
N GLY A 225 -7.78 -12.79 20.06
CA GLY A 225 -9.03 -12.03 20.09
C GLY A 225 -9.18 -10.97 18.98
N PHE A 226 -8.07 -10.42 18.50
CA PHE A 226 -8.07 -9.37 17.47
C PHE A 226 -7.60 -9.89 16.11
N LEU A 227 -6.36 -10.35 15.98
CA LEU A 227 -5.82 -10.80 14.69
C LEU A 227 -6.54 -12.03 14.12
N LYS A 228 -6.93 -12.98 14.99
CA LYS A 228 -7.66 -14.19 14.59
C LYS A 228 -9.18 -14.01 14.51
N ASP A 229 -9.73 -12.80 14.70
CA ASP A 229 -11.17 -12.57 14.54
C ASP A 229 -11.58 -12.58 13.06
N ALA A 230 -12.31 -13.64 12.68
CA ALA A 230 -12.84 -13.82 11.34
C ALA A 230 -13.79 -12.68 10.87
N LYS A 231 -14.52 -12.05 11.79
CA LYS A 231 -15.43 -10.93 11.46
C LYS A 231 -14.66 -9.68 11.07
N LEU A 232 -13.52 -9.40 11.72
CA LEU A 232 -12.66 -8.27 11.35
C LEU A 232 -11.98 -8.50 9.99
N GLY A 233 -11.49 -9.73 9.75
CA GLY A 233 -10.85 -10.10 8.47
C GLY A 233 -11.81 -10.10 7.28
N SER A 234 -13.04 -10.59 7.46
CA SER A 234 -14.02 -10.77 6.38
C SER A 234 -14.49 -9.46 5.74
N LYS A 235 -14.48 -8.34 6.48
CA LYS A 235 -15.00 -7.05 6.01
C LYS A 235 -13.97 -6.18 5.30
N ARG A 236 -12.72 -6.64 5.11
CA ARG A 236 -11.62 -5.85 4.51
C ARG A 236 -11.36 -4.49 5.19
N LEU A 237 -11.86 -4.32 6.42
CA LEU A 237 -11.73 -3.05 7.16
C LEU A 237 -10.27 -2.70 7.40
N ALA A 238 -9.42 -3.70 7.64
CA ALA A 238 -7.98 -3.51 7.77
C ALA A 238 -7.25 -3.47 6.41
N SER A 239 -7.68 -4.28 5.44
CA SER A 239 -6.89 -4.50 4.22
C SER A 239 -6.99 -3.38 3.19
N MET A 240 -8.08 -2.62 3.13
CA MET A 240 -8.18 -1.46 2.23
C MET A 240 -7.26 -0.31 2.68
N PRO A 241 -7.33 0.15 3.94
CA PRO A 241 -6.38 1.15 4.44
C PRO A 241 -4.93 0.70 4.32
N ASP A 242 -4.65 -0.59 4.58
CA ASP A 242 -3.33 -1.17 4.40
C ASP A 242 -2.81 -1.00 2.97
N ARG A 243 -3.58 -1.41 1.96
CA ARG A 243 -3.19 -1.31 0.55
C ARG A 243 -2.96 0.11 0.09
N VAL A 244 -3.82 1.03 0.50
CA VAL A 244 -3.77 2.44 0.06
C VAL A 244 -2.58 3.17 0.69
N THR A 245 -2.29 2.89 1.96
CA THR A 245 -1.30 3.67 2.73
C THR A 245 0.07 3.02 2.80
N ASN A 246 0.23 1.72 2.48
CA ASN A 246 1.51 1.04 2.70
C ASN A 246 2.69 1.65 1.94
N THR A 247 2.51 1.99 0.67
CA THR A 247 3.55 2.62 -0.16
C THR A 247 2.90 3.59 -1.13
N ILE A 248 3.16 4.88 -0.95
CA ILE A 248 2.51 5.97 -1.66
C ILE A 248 3.50 6.58 -2.65
N ASN A 249 3.18 6.49 -3.94
CA ASN A 249 3.94 7.22 -4.96
C ASN A 249 3.53 8.70 -4.91
N VAL A 250 4.49 9.57 -4.62
CA VAL A 250 4.28 11.01 -4.51
C VAL A 250 4.80 11.74 -5.75
N ALA A 251 4.29 12.94 -6.00
CA ALA A 251 4.58 13.73 -7.20
C ALA A 251 5.86 14.57 -7.10
N ASP A 252 6.33 14.82 -5.88
CA ASP A 252 7.40 15.75 -5.54
C ASP A 252 8.79 15.09 -5.39
N ARG A 253 8.86 13.76 -5.42
CA ARG A 253 10.12 12.98 -5.38
C ARG A 253 10.00 11.65 -6.12
N ASP A 254 11.14 11.06 -6.45
CA ASP A 254 11.19 9.77 -7.16
C ASP A 254 10.97 8.59 -6.21
N GLU A 255 11.36 8.69 -4.94
CA GLU A 255 11.13 7.65 -3.93
C GLU A 255 9.72 7.73 -3.33
N PRO A 256 9.01 6.59 -3.17
CA PRO A 256 7.71 6.59 -2.51
C PRO A 256 7.82 6.99 -1.03
N VAL A 257 6.70 7.38 -0.43
CA VAL A 257 6.56 7.46 1.03
C VAL A 257 6.05 6.11 1.53
N CYS A 258 6.72 5.54 2.53
CA CYS A 258 6.33 4.30 3.17
C CYS A 258 5.63 4.60 4.49
N ARG A 259 4.52 3.88 4.77
CA ARG A 259 3.91 3.93 6.11
C ARG A 259 4.87 3.33 7.14
N PRO A 260 4.91 3.82 8.38
CA PRO A 260 5.71 3.22 9.46
C PRO A 260 5.25 1.79 9.79
N THR A 261 5.88 0.79 9.17
CA THR A 261 5.61 -0.64 9.39
C THR A 261 6.79 -1.50 8.91
N VAL A 262 6.87 -2.73 9.42
CA VAL A 262 7.94 -3.70 9.10
C VAL A 262 7.73 -4.42 7.76
N ILE A 263 6.61 -4.21 7.09
CA ILE A 263 6.24 -4.92 5.85
C ILE A 263 6.58 -4.16 4.56
N ASN A 264 7.25 -3.02 4.66
CA ASN A 264 7.66 -2.21 3.51
C ASN A 264 9.10 -1.69 3.70
N MET A 265 9.52 -0.75 2.86
CA MET A 265 10.87 -0.15 2.91
C MET A 265 10.89 1.14 3.74
N TYR A 266 10.17 1.17 4.87
CA TYR A 266 10.23 2.28 5.82
C TYR A 266 11.64 2.40 6.41
N ASP A 267 12.20 3.60 6.39
CA ASP A 267 13.57 3.90 6.79
C ASP A 267 13.68 4.58 8.16
N GLY A 268 12.54 4.85 8.81
CA GLY A 268 12.47 5.42 10.16
C GLY A 268 12.64 4.40 11.29
N ASP A 269 12.50 4.87 12.53
CA ASP A 269 12.80 4.08 13.74
C ASP A 269 11.60 3.26 14.22
N LEU A 270 11.64 1.95 14.09
CA LEU A 270 10.59 1.05 14.62
C LEU A 270 11.03 0.29 15.88
N SER A 271 12.05 0.76 16.58
CA SER A 271 12.66 0.03 17.72
C SER A 271 11.78 -0.05 18.96
N SER A 272 10.76 0.81 19.08
CA SER A 272 9.82 0.81 20.20
C SER A 272 8.39 1.13 19.74
N VAL A 273 7.40 0.71 20.54
CA VAL A 273 5.99 1.02 20.30
C VAL A 273 5.74 2.54 20.33
N GLY A 274 6.44 3.27 21.20
CA GLY A 274 6.37 4.73 21.26
C GLY A 274 6.92 5.39 19.99
N SER A 275 8.10 4.98 19.53
CA SER A 275 8.71 5.48 18.29
C SER A 275 7.80 5.20 17.09
N TRP A 276 7.28 3.97 16.98
CA TRP A 276 6.36 3.58 15.92
C TRP A 276 5.09 4.44 15.94
N TRP A 277 4.45 4.60 17.11
CA TRP A 277 3.22 5.36 17.24
C TRP A 277 3.39 6.81 16.80
N GLU A 278 4.41 7.51 17.29
CA GLU A 278 4.67 8.91 16.92
C GLU A 278 4.83 9.07 15.41
N GLN A 279 5.59 8.19 14.77
CA GLN A 279 5.78 8.23 13.33
C GLN A 279 4.50 7.88 12.57
N TRP A 280 3.72 6.90 13.03
CA TRP A 280 2.48 6.50 12.40
C TRP A 280 1.41 7.60 12.48
N GLU A 281 1.24 8.21 13.66
CA GLU A 281 0.33 9.33 13.92
C GLU A 281 0.65 10.51 12.99
N ARG A 282 1.93 10.92 12.96
CA ARG A 282 2.40 11.96 12.05
C ARG A 282 2.16 11.63 10.59
N PHE A 283 2.53 10.43 10.15
CA PHE A 283 2.34 10.00 8.77
C PHE A 283 0.86 10.03 8.35
N MET A 284 -0.06 9.60 9.22
CA MET A 284 -1.47 9.53 8.90
C MET A 284 -2.14 10.91 8.88
N PHE A 285 -1.86 11.77 9.88
CA PHE A 285 -2.64 12.98 10.14
C PHE A 285 -1.91 14.30 9.92
N HIS A 286 -0.58 14.33 10.02
CA HIS A 286 0.15 15.60 10.12
C HIS A 286 1.07 15.89 8.94
N ASP A 287 1.69 14.87 8.37
CA ASP A 287 2.66 15.00 7.28
C ASP A 287 1.94 14.80 5.93
N PRO A 288 1.61 15.87 5.18
CA PRO A 288 0.84 15.73 3.95
C PRO A 288 1.68 15.15 2.82
N VAL A 289 1.02 14.43 1.92
CA VAL A 289 1.62 13.84 0.72
C VAL A 289 1.09 14.52 -0.54
N SER A 290 1.96 14.71 -1.54
CA SER A 290 1.61 15.29 -2.83
C SER A 290 1.30 14.18 -3.83
N ILE A 291 0.03 14.02 -4.21
CA ILE A 291 -0.43 12.96 -5.11
C ILE A 291 -0.84 13.52 -6.46
N LYS A 292 -0.40 12.87 -7.53
CA LYS A 292 -0.84 13.19 -8.89
C LYS A 292 -2.17 12.49 -9.18
N GLY A 293 -3.21 13.28 -9.40
CA GLY A 293 -4.52 12.82 -9.83
C GLY A 293 -4.51 12.29 -11.27
N SER A 294 -5.59 11.61 -11.65
CA SER A 294 -5.80 11.10 -13.01
C SER A 294 -5.92 12.21 -14.06
N ASP A 295 -6.31 13.42 -13.65
CA ASP A 295 -6.32 14.65 -14.45
C ASP A 295 -4.92 15.28 -14.61
N GLY A 296 -3.90 14.68 -13.99
CA GLY A 296 -2.55 15.19 -13.93
C GLY A 296 -2.33 16.32 -12.92
N ALA A 297 -3.38 16.76 -12.21
CA ALA A 297 -3.25 17.77 -11.16
C ALA A 297 -2.57 17.17 -9.93
N VAL A 298 -1.74 17.96 -9.26
CA VAL A 298 -1.10 17.55 -8.01
C VAL A 298 -1.93 18.10 -6.85
N LYS A 299 -2.33 17.23 -5.93
CA LYS A 299 -3.04 17.59 -4.70
C LYS A 299 -2.18 17.21 -3.50
N THR A 300 -2.03 18.14 -2.56
CA THR A 300 -1.34 17.91 -1.29
C THR A 300 -2.38 17.73 -0.21
N MET A 301 -2.34 16.58 0.48
CA MET A 301 -3.33 16.23 1.51
C MET A 301 -2.72 15.32 2.58
N PRO A 302 -3.25 15.33 3.81
CA PRO A 302 -2.95 14.30 4.80
C PRO A 302 -3.26 12.90 4.27
N VAL A 303 -2.50 11.89 4.72
CA VAL A 303 -2.63 10.52 4.21
C VAL A 303 -4.01 9.92 4.49
N TYR A 304 -4.64 10.25 5.63
CA TYR A 304 -5.99 9.75 5.92
C TYR A 304 -7.02 10.12 4.85
N GLN A 305 -6.83 11.22 4.11
CA GLN A 305 -7.76 11.63 3.04
C GLN A 305 -7.72 10.70 1.83
N LEU A 306 -6.71 9.84 1.70
CA LEU A 306 -6.67 8.81 0.66
C LEU A 306 -7.66 7.66 0.94
N LEU A 307 -8.25 7.61 2.13
CA LEU A 307 -9.21 6.60 2.55
C LEU A 307 -10.68 7.01 2.33
N LEU A 308 -10.90 8.25 1.86
CA LEU A 308 -12.22 8.86 1.63
C LEU A 308 -12.54 8.89 0.14
#